data_AF-H9FJX1-F1
#
_entry.id   AF-H9FJX1-F1
#
_cell.length_a   1.000
_cell.length_b   1.000
_cell.length_c   1.000
_cell.angle_alpha   90.00
_cell.angle_beta   90.00
_cell.angle_gamma   90.00
#
_symmetry.space_group_name_H-M   'P 1'
#
loop_
_entity.id
_entity.type
_entity.pdbx_description
1 polymer ?
#
loop_
_entity_poly.entity_id
_entity_poly.type
_entity_poly.pdbx_seq_one_letter_code
_entity_poly.pdbx_strand_id
1 'polypeptide(L)' 'DNLITFVCETATSSCPLIYLDGYTSPGFKMLEAYNLTEKNFASVQGVSLESGSFPSYSAYRIQKNAFVNQPTADLHPN' A
#
# COMPACT_ATOMS: atom_id res chain seq x y z
N ASP A 1 10.99 30.43 0.09
CA ASP A 1 11.87 29.25 0.27
C ASP A 1 11.70 28.51 1.58
N ASN A 2 12.08 29.07 2.74
CA ASN A 2 12.09 28.32 4.00
C ASN A 2 10.76 27.63 4.39
N LEU A 3 9.61 28.27 4.13
CA LEU A 3 8.30 27.69 4.43
C LEU A 3 7.96 26.49 3.54
N ILE A 4 8.34 26.54 2.26
CA ILE A 4 8.08 25.45 1.31
C ILE A 4 8.97 24.26 1.65
N THR A 5 10.24 24.49 1.95
CA THR A 5 11.17 23.44 2.42
C THR A 5 10.66 22.79 3.70
N PHE A 6 10.19 23.58 4.68
CA PHE A 6 9.66 23.05 5.93
C PHE A 6 8.35 22.26 5.74
N VAL A 7 7.43 22.74 4.91
CA VAL A 7 6.19 22.02 4.59
C VAL A 7 6.48 20.73 3.81
N CYS A 8 7.42 20.75 2.86
CA CYS A 8 7.83 19.57 2.12
C CYS A 8 8.58 18.57 3.01
N GLU A 9 9.44 19.02 3.93
CA GLU A 9 10.08 18.15 4.94
C GLU A 9 9.04 17.56 5.89
N THR A 10 8.08 18.36 6.37
CA THR A 10 7.02 17.89 7.29
C THR A 10 6.07 16.90 6.62
N ALA A 11 5.71 17.14 5.35
CA ALA A 11 4.89 16.22 4.56
C ALA A 11 5.64 14.93 4.18
N THR A 12 6.97 14.99 4.05
CA THR A 12 7.81 13.82 3.74
C THR A 12 8.19 13.03 5.00
N SER A 13 8.30 13.70 6.16
CA SER A 13 8.82 13.12 7.40
C SER A 13 7.84 12.17 8.12
N SER A 14 6.58 12.10 7.68
CA SER A 14 5.57 11.22 8.29
C SER A 14 5.35 9.91 7.52
N CYS A 15 5.79 9.86 6.26
CA CYS A 15 5.59 8.71 5.39
C CYS A 15 6.79 7.77 5.50
N PRO A 16 6.58 6.46 5.74
CA PRO A 16 7.68 5.50 5.67
C PRO A 16 8.34 5.54 4.28
N LEU A 17 9.64 5.24 4.22
CA LEU A 17 10.35 5.13 2.95
C LEU A 17 10.19 3.70 2.42
N ILE A 18 9.73 3.58 1.18
CA ILE A 18 9.67 2.30 0.47
C ILE A 18 10.67 2.27 -0.67
N TYR A 19 11.19 1.08 -0.95
CA TYR A 19 11.98 0.82 -2.14
C TYR A 19 11.05 0.36 -3.26
N LEU A 20 10.99 1.14 -4.34
CA LEU A 20 10.16 0.88 -5.51
C LEU A 20 11.03 1.03 -6.77
N ASP A 21 11.16 -0.05 -7.55
CA ASP A 21 11.82 -0.07 -8.86
C ASP A 21 13.20 0.61 -8.93
N GLY A 22 14.01 0.44 -7.88
CA GLY A 22 15.37 1.02 -7.82
C GLY A 22 15.46 2.37 -7.10
N TYR A 23 14.33 2.97 -6.72
CA TYR A 23 14.28 4.27 -6.07
C TYR A 23 13.69 4.16 -4.66
N THR A 24 14.20 4.99 -3.75
CA THR A 24 13.61 5.17 -2.42
C THR A 24 12.63 6.32 -2.49
N SER A 25 11.35 6.03 -2.25
CA SER A 25 10.26 6.99 -2.32
C SER A 25 9.44 6.97 -1.03
N PRO A 26 8.93 8.13 -0.56
CA PRO A 26 8.00 8.16 0.56
C PRO A 26 6.67 7.51 0.17
N GLY A 27 6.17 6.60 1.01
CA GLY A 27 4.91 5.92 0.79
C GLY A 27 4.83 4.57 1.52
N PHE A 28 3.80 3.79 1.23
CA PHE A 28 3.65 2.44 1.76
C PHE A 28 3.12 1.50 0.67
N LYS A 29 3.43 0.21 0.79
CA LYS A 29 2.92 -0.81 -0.13
C LYS A 29 1.50 -1.18 0.25
N MET A 30 0.53 -0.49 -0.37
CA MET A 30 -0.88 -0.63 -0.04
C MET A 30 -1.36 -2.08 -0.06
N LEU A 31 -1.16 -2.82 -1.14
CA LEU A 31 -1.61 -4.22 -1.21
C LEU A 31 -1.03 -5.10 -0.09
N GLU A 32 0.26 -4.93 0.22
CA GLU A 32 0.93 -5.66 1.31
C GLU A 32 0.35 -5.31 2.69
N ALA A 33 0.08 -4.02 2.91
CA ALA A 33 -0.55 -3.51 4.13
C ALA A 33 -1.94 -4.09 4.41
N TYR A 34 -2.66 -4.52 3.36
CA TYR A 34 -3.98 -5.13 3.46
C TYR A 34 -3.95 -6.67 3.31
N ASN A 35 -2.79 -7.31 3.50
CA ASN A 35 -2.58 -8.75 3.30
C ASN A 35 -2.89 -9.27 1.88
N LEU A 36 -2.93 -8.38 0.89
CA LEU A 36 -3.11 -8.71 -0.53
C LEU A 36 -1.76 -9.01 -1.17
N THR A 37 -1.13 -10.10 -0.73
CA THR A 37 0.11 -10.63 -1.32
C THR A 37 -0.13 -12.01 -1.89
N GLU A 38 0.73 -12.48 -2.79
CA GLU A 38 0.59 -13.80 -3.42
C GLU A 38 0.53 -14.95 -2.40
N LYS A 39 1.08 -14.72 -1.21
CA LYS A 39 1.10 -15.69 -0.10
C LYS A 39 -0.11 -15.55 0.83
N ASN A 40 -0.60 -14.33 1.04
CA ASN A 40 -1.55 -14.04 2.12
C ASN A 40 -2.97 -13.74 1.62
N PHE A 41 -3.19 -13.50 0.32
CA PHE A 41 -4.52 -13.11 -0.21
C PHE A 41 -5.62 -14.12 0.15
N ALA A 42 -5.28 -15.41 0.24
CA ALA A 42 -6.22 -16.48 0.58
C ALA A 42 -6.73 -16.41 2.04
N SER A 43 -6.03 -15.69 2.92
CA SER A 43 -6.48 -15.44 4.29
C SER A 43 -7.56 -14.35 4.37
N VAL A 44 -7.68 -13.52 3.34
CA VAL A 44 -8.65 -12.42 3.27
C VAL A 44 -9.94 -12.93 2.62
N GLN A 45 -11.02 -12.98 3.38
CA GLN A 45 -12.29 -13.51 2.89
C GLN A 45 -12.87 -12.66 1.76
N GLY A 46 -13.29 -13.33 0.68
CA GLY A 46 -13.88 -12.67 -0.49
C GLY A 46 -12.85 -12.03 -1.44
N VAL A 47 -11.58 -12.37 -1.30
CA VAL A 47 -10.51 -11.96 -2.23
C VAL A 47 -10.05 -13.16 -3.06
N SER A 48 -9.81 -12.94 -4.35
CA SER A 48 -9.26 -13.95 -5.25
C SER A 48 -8.20 -13.33 -6.18
N LEU A 49 -7.22 -14.13 -6.61
CA LEU A 49 -6.27 -13.72 -7.63
C LEU A 49 -6.96 -13.65 -9.01
N GLU A 50 -6.64 -12.63 -9.81
CA GLU A 50 -7.17 -12.45 -11.16
C GLU A 50 -6.07 -11.94 -12.11
N SER A 51 -6.22 -12.19 -13.41
CA SER A 51 -5.33 -11.63 -14.42
C SER A 51 -5.57 -10.12 -14.57
N GLY A 52 -4.56 -9.32 -14.22
CA GLY A 52 -4.60 -7.88 -14.37
C GLY A 52 -4.25 -7.41 -15.79
N SER A 53 -4.34 -6.08 -15.99
CA SER A 53 -3.90 -5.44 -17.24
C SER A 53 -2.38 -5.46 -17.43
N PHE A 54 -1.63 -5.54 -16.33
CA PHE A 54 -0.17 -5.61 -16.35
C PHE A 54 0.29 -7.03 -16.00
N PRO A 55 0.88 -7.78 -16.95
CA PRO A 55 1.26 -9.17 -16.73
C PRO A 55 2.30 -9.39 -15.63
N SER A 56 3.13 -8.38 -15.37
CA SER A 56 4.21 -8.45 -14.37
C SER A 56 3.76 -8.17 -12.94
N TYR A 57 2.49 -7.78 -12.73
CA TYR A 57 1.96 -7.42 -11.43
C TYR A 57 0.72 -8.26 -11.11
N SER A 58 0.68 -8.83 -9.91
CA SER A 58 -0.47 -9.57 -9.42
C SER A 58 -1.68 -8.64 -9.28
N ALA A 59 -2.85 -9.07 -9.75
CA ALA A 59 -4.10 -8.38 -9.53
C ALA A 59 -5.04 -9.23 -8.67
N TYR A 60 -5.82 -8.55 -7.82
CA TYR A 60 -6.73 -9.20 -6.88
C TYR A 60 -8.14 -8.67 -7.12
N ARG A 61 -9.10 -9.59 -7.26
CA ARG A 61 -10.52 -9.26 -7.32
C ARG A 61 -11.10 -9.29 -5.92
N ILE A 62 -11.69 -8.17 -5.54
CA ILE A 62 -12.45 -8.00 -4.29
C ILE A 62 -13.92 -8.29 -4.62
N GLN A 63 -14.49 -9.33 -4.02
CA GLN A 63 -15.86 -9.74 -4.25
C GLN A 63 -16.85 -8.88 -3.47
N LYS A 64 -18.14 -9.01 -3.83
CA LYS A 64 -19.22 -8.35 -3.09
C LYS A 64 -19.18 -8.80 -1.62
N ASN A 65 -19.23 -7.83 -0.70
CA ASN A 65 -19.16 -8.04 0.75
C ASN A 65 -17.80 -8.54 1.29
N ALA A 66 -16.72 -8.47 0.50
CA ALA A 66 -15.39 -8.68 1.04
C ALA A 66 -15.00 -7.49 1.94
N PHE A 67 -14.48 -7.77 3.13
CA PHE A 67 -14.05 -6.76 4.09
C PHE A 67 -12.52 -6.68 4.09
N VAL A 68 -12.00 -5.64 3.47
CA VAL A 68 -10.56 -5.33 3.43
C VAL A 68 -10.36 -4.07 4.24
N ASN A 69 -9.88 -4.21 5.48
CA ASN A 69 -9.64 -3.08 6.37
C ASN A 69 -8.27 -3.22 7.04
N GLN A 70 -7.70 -2.07 7.41
CA GLN A 70 -6.47 -1.98 8.17
C GLN A 70 -6.57 -0.76 9.08
N PRO A 71 -6.19 -0.86 10.37
CA PRO A 71 -6.15 0.31 11.25
C PRO A 71 -5.27 1.40 10.65
N THR A 72 -5.76 2.64 10.62
CA THR A 72 -4.98 3.76 10.07
C THR A 72 -3.70 3.99 10.87
N ALA A 73 -3.72 3.69 12.17
CA ALA A 73 -2.53 3.75 13.02
C ALA A 73 -1.41 2.79 12.58
N ASP A 74 -1.74 1.66 11.93
CA ASP A 74 -0.74 0.71 11.42
C ASP A 74 -0.12 1.18 10.10
N LEU A 75 -0.80 2.07 9.36
CA LEU A 75 -0.33 2.65 8.09
C LEU A 75 0.35 4.01 8.29
N HIS A 76 -0.15 4.79 9.24
CA HIS A 76 0.28 6.12 9.56
C HIS A 76 0.22 6.30 11.09
N PRO A 77 1.29 5.88 11.80
CA PRO A 77 1.29 5.84 13.26
C PRO A 77 1.35 7.20 13.96
N ASN A 78 1.42 8.31 13.23
CA ASN A 78 1.52 9.68 13.77
C ASN A 78 0.51 10.65 13.16
#